data_AF-A0A4S4KLB4-F1
#
_entry.id   AF-A0A4S4KLB4-F1
#
_cell.length_a   1.000
_cell.length_b   1.000
_cell.length_c   1.000
_cell.angle_alpha   90.00
_cell.angle_beta   90.00
_cell.angle_gamma   90.00
#
_symmetry.space_group_name_H-M   'P 1'
#
loop_
_entity.id
_entity.type
_entity.pdbx_description
1 polymer ?
#
loop_
_entity_poly.entity_id
_entity_poly.type
_entity_poly.pdbx_seq_one_letter_code
_entity_poly.pdbx_strand_id
1 'polypeptide(L)'
;MVKVPSKVSADSADYRGPILFNPGGPGGSGVSTVVSRGDQLQTVLGDDYDMIGFDPRGVGRTTPQVVIFPDDAESTAWELGVRGDPLPSNVSHDPMARIRARSIVYGTLAQERTIDASPYVSTALVSHDMLSIVRAHGFEKLQYWGFSYGSVLGATFAAMFPDNVGRLIIDGGLLSLSLSLENFGQVSCLGVVDSDNYYAALWSNNLVDTDAVLDWFFESCAEAGPEVCALHENSAAKIKLRLNSLYESLKRNPIAVPAKGSDFTAGDYGLVDYALVRRLIFGFLYSPYPGVKEAGITPSALASALAAAETGNGLPLWDLQKNDAAQFKCECSSGAKTIPNTNGATAAIACGDGDAVEDSVEALQAHYEKMSQDSMFAELWTDTRARCG
;
A
#
# COMPACT_ATOMS: atom_id res chain seq x y z
N MET A 1 -5.16 -19.82 7.74
CA MET A 1 -3.83 -20.29 7.32
C MET A 1 -3.97 -21.19 6.11
N VAL A 2 -3.00 -21.16 5.19
CA VAL A 2 -2.90 -22.01 3.99
C VAL A 2 -1.46 -22.52 3.87
N LYS A 3 -1.30 -23.63 3.14
CA LYS A 3 0.00 -24.27 2.92
C LYS A 3 0.14 -24.68 1.47
N VAL A 4 1.23 -24.29 0.82
CA VAL A 4 1.75 -25.00 -0.36
C VAL A 4 2.79 -26.00 0.16
N PRO A 5 2.53 -27.31 0.05
CA PRO A 5 3.39 -28.32 0.65
C PRO A 5 4.74 -28.43 -0.07
N SER A 6 5.76 -28.83 0.68
CA SER A 6 7.00 -29.35 0.12
C SER A 6 6.71 -30.48 -0.88
N LYS A 7 7.51 -30.57 -1.95
CA LYS A 7 7.48 -31.73 -2.87
C LYS A 7 8.21 -32.94 -2.29
N VAL A 8 8.88 -32.78 -1.16
CA VAL A 8 9.54 -33.83 -0.38
C VAL A 8 8.62 -34.23 0.78
N SER A 9 8.58 -35.52 1.12
CA SER A 9 7.81 -36.01 2.27
C SER A 9 8.35 -35.42 3.59
N ALA A 10 7.46 -35.13 4.55
CA ALA A 10 7.82 -34.62 5.87
C ALA A 10 8.72 -35.57 6.68
N ASP A 11 8.69 -36.87 6.38
CA ASP A 11 9.56 -37.88 7.02
C ASP A 11 10.93 -38.02 6.33
N SER A 12 11.15 -37.30 5.23
CA SER A 12 12.43 -37.34 4.50
C SER A 12 13.51 -36.56 5.25
N ALA A 13 14.74 -37.04 5.17
CA ALA A 13 15.91 -36.32 5.68
C ALA A 13 16.16 -34.98 4.94
N ASP A 14 15.62 -34.82 3.74
CA ASP A 14 15.74 -33.60 2.95
C ASP A 14 14.74 -32.51 3.35
N TYR A 15 13.65 -32.85 4.06
CA TYR A 15 12.63 -31.89 4.45
C TYR A 15 13.18 -30.84 5.42
N ARG A 16 12.93 -29.56 5.12
CA ARG A 16 13.50 -28.43 5.84
C ARG A 16 12.50 -27.69 6.73
N GLY A 17 11.24 -28.07 6.71
CA GLY A 17 10.21 -27.48 7.57
C GLY A 17 9.42 -26.33 6.94
N PRO A 18 8.56 -25.68 7.73
CA PRO A 18 7.71 -24.59 7.29
C PRO A 18 8.47 -23.26 7.24
N ILE A 19 8.17 -22.44 6.22
CA ILE A 19 8.51 -21.02 6.15
C ILE A 19 7.21 -20.21 6.26
N LEU A 20 7.15 -19.30 7.23
CA LEU A 20 6.03 -18.37 7.38
C LEU A 20 6.24 -17.13 6.51
N PHE A 21 5.19 -16.73 5.80
CA PHE A 21 5.19 -15.53 4.96
C PHE A 21 4.27 -14.45 5.51
N ASN A 22 4.73 -13.20 5.46
CA ASN A 22 3.89 -12.05 5.70
C ASN A 22 4.13 -10.96 4.64
N PRO A 23 3.09 -10.50 3.93
CA PRO A 23 3.26 -9.54 2.84
C PRO A 23 3.40 -8.08 3.32
N GLY A 24 3.26 -7.82 4.63
CA GLY A 24 3.25 -6.48 5.17
C GLY A 24 1.86 -5.82 5.16
N GLY A 25 1.82 -4.54 4.80
CA GLY A 25 0.70 -3.64 4.99
C GLY A 25 1.02 -2.60 6.08
N PRO A 26 0.75 -2.83 7.38
CA PRO A 26 0.10 -3.99 8.02
C PRO A 26 -1.32 -4.25 7.51
N GLY A 27 -1.93 -5.38 7.86
CA GLY A 27 -3.28 -5.74 7.40
C GLY A 27 -3.33 -6.54 6.09
N GLY A 28 -2.19 -6.87 5.50
CA GLY A 28 -2.12 -7.76 4.34
C GLY A 28 -2.38 -9.23 4.70
N SER A 29 -3.15 -9.93 3.86
CA SER A 29 -3.47 -11.35 4.05
C SER A 29 -2.33 -12.25 3.57
N GLY A 30 -1.63 -12.91 4.50
CA GLY A 30 -0.64 -13.93 4.17
C GLY A 30 -1.26 -15.16 3.50
N VAL A 31 -2.54 -15.46 3.78
CA VAL A 31 -3.27 -16.52 3.06
C VAL A 31 -3.43 -16.18 1.58
N SER A 32 -3.97 -15.01 1.26
CA SER A 32 -4.15 -14.59 -0.14
C SER A 32 -2.81 -14.49 -0.88
N THR A 33 -1.76 -14.08 -0.17
CA THR A 33 -0.39 -14.04 -0.69
C THR A 33 0.10 -15.43 -1.11
N VAL A 34 0.03 -16.43 -0.23
CA VAL A 34 0.53 -17.77 -0.55
C VAL A 34 -0.37 -18.50 -1.55
N VAL A 35 -1.69 -18.27 -1.53
CA VAL A 35 -2.59 -18.79 -2.57
C VAL A 35 -2.21 -18.29 -3.96
N SER A 36 -1.83 -17.01 -4.08
CA SER A 36 -1.53 -16.40 -5.39
C SER A 36 -0.08 -16.59 -5.83
N ARG A 37 0.86 -16.71 -4.90
CA ARG A 37 2.31 -16.65 -5.17
C ARG A 37 3.11 -17.82 -4.59
N GLY A 38 2.48 -18.77 -3.90
CA GLY A 38 3.17 -19.86 -3.20
C GLY A 38 4.09 -20.69 -4.12
N ASP A 39 3.67 -20.96 -5.35
CA ASP A 39 4.48 -21.70 -6.33
C ASP A 39 5.72 -20.90 -6.79
N GLN A 40 5.58 -19.58 -6.92
CA GLN A 40 6.68 -18.68 -7.27
C GLN A 40 7.69 -18.60 -6.11
N LEU A 41 7.19 -18.51 -4.88
CA LEU A 41 8.02 -18.59 -3.67
C LEU A 41 8.77 -19.91 -3.56
N GLN A 42 8.09 -21.04 -3.85
CA GLN A 42 8.72 -22.36 -3.84
C GLN A 42 9.81 -22.50 -4.91
N THR A 43 9.67 -21.83 -6.06
CA THR A 43 10.71 -21.79 -7.10
C THR A 43 11.99 -21.11 -6.60
N VAL A 44 11.87 -20.10 -5.75
CA VAL A 44 13.03 -19.36 -5.20
C VAL A 44 13.68 -20.11 -4.03
N LEU A 45 12.86 -20.68 -3.14
CA LEU A 45 13.32 -21.26 -1.88
C LEU A 45 13.70 -22.73 -1.97
N GLY A 46 13.15 -23.44 -2.95
CA GLY A 46 13.35 -24.87 -3.12
C GLY A 46 12.12 -25.70 -2.76
N ASP A 47 12.16 -26.95 -3.22
CA ASP A 47 11.07 -27.91 -3.11
C ASP A 47 10.96 -28.56 -1.73
N ASP A 48 11.92 -28.34 -0.84
CA ASP A 48 12.10 -29.00 0.46
C ASP A 48 11.46 -28.25 1.65
N TYR A 49 10.77 -27.13 1.40
CA TYR A 49 10.06 -26.35 2.42
C TYR A 49 8.54 -26.36 2.21
N ASP A 50 7.80 -26.31 3.33
CA ASP A 50 6.37 -25.98 3.32
C ASP A 50 6.22 -24.44 3.29
N MET A 51 5.46 -23.90 2.33
CA MET A 51 5.16 -22.45 2.28
C MET A 51 3.88 -22.15 3.06
N ILE A 52 4.00 -21.46 4.20
CA ILE A 52 2.88 -21.20 5.11
C ILE A 52 2.45 -19.74 5.03
N GLY A 53 1.22 -19.53 4.57
CA GLY A 53 0.55 -18.23 4.60
C GLY A 53 -0.44 -18.18 5.75
N PHE A 54 -0.34 -17.19 6.62
CA PHE A 54 -1.29 -16.98 7.70
C PHE A 54 -1.81 -15.54 7.69
N ASP A 55 -3.06 -15.36 8.13
CA ASP A 55 -3.64 -14.04 8.32
C ASP A 55 -3.42 -13.67 9.79
N PRO A 56 -2.73 -12.55 10.10
CA PRO A 56 -2.62 -12.09 11.47
C PRO A 56 -3.99 -11.89 12.13
N ARG A 57 -4.02 -11.86 13.45
CA ARG A 57 -5.20 -11.48 14.23
C ARG A 57 -5.79 -10.15 13.73
N GLY A 58 -7.12 -10.12 13.57
CA GLY A 58 -7.84 -8.98 13.01
C GLY A 58 -7.80 -8.86 11.47
N VAL A 59 -7.00 -9.67 10.79
CA VAL A 59 -6.74 -9.57 9.34
C VAL A 59 -7.38 -10.72 8.56
N GLY A 60 -7.81 -10.42 7.33
CA GLY A 60 -8.23 -11.43 6.36
C GLY A 60 -9.30 -12.36 6.92
N ARG A 61 -9.00 -13.65 7.03
CA ARG A 61 -9.94 -14.67 7.51
C ARG A 61 -9.86 -14.95 9.01
N THR A 62 -8.98 -14.27 9.75
CA THR A 62 -8.83 -14.49 11.19
C THR A 62 -9.92 -13.74 11.97
N THR A 63 -10.59 -14.45 12.88
CA THR A 63 -11.70 -13.92 13.69
C THR A 63 -11.28 -13.67 15.14
N PRO A 64 -11.78 -12.62 15.82
CA PRO A 64 -12.62 -11.56 15.26
C PRO A 64 -11.84 -10.67 14.28
N GLN A 65 -12.51 -10.20 13.22
CA GLN A 65 -11.91 -9.34 12.20
C GLN A 65 -11.97 -7.87 12.65
N VAL A 66 -11.00 -7.06 12.22
CA VAL A 66 -11.07 -5.60 12.34
C VAL A 66 -11.66 -5.05 11.04
N VAL A 67 -12.97 -4.80 11.05
CA VAL A 67 -13.72 -4.27 9.91
C VAL A 67 -14.42 -2.98 10.33
N ILE A 68 -13.94 -1.85 9.80
CA ILE A 68 -14.58 -0.55 10.04
C ILE A 68 -15.74 -0.36 9.06
N PHE A 69 -15.53 -0.66 7.77
CA PHE A 69 -16.55 -0.55 6.73
C PHE A 69 -17.05 -1.97 6.38
N PRO A 70 -18.30 -2.33 6.73
CA PRO A 70 -18.82 -3.70 6.64
C PRO A 70 -19.08 -4.17 5.21
N ASP A 71 -19.22 -3.26 4.25
CA ASP A 71 -19.46 -3.57 2.85
C ASP A 71 -18.67 -2.67 1.90
N ASP A 72 -18.55 -3.14 0.65
CA ASP A 72 -17.77 -2.48 -0.39
C ASP A 72 -18.34 -1.11 -0.76
N ALA A 73 -19.65 -0.89 -0.59
CA ALA A 73 -20.27 0.39 -0.92
C ALA A 73 -19.88 1.46 0.11
N GLU A 74 -19.92 1.14 1.41
CA GLU A 74 -19.46 2.06 2.46
C GLU A 74 -17.96 2.31 2.36
N SER A 75 -17.16 1.26 2.12
CA SER A 75 -15.71 1.41 1.92
C SER A 75 -15.40 2.28 0.71
N THR A 76 -16.08 2.07 -0.42
CA THR A 76 -15.88 2.87 -1.64
C THR A 76 -16.31 4.32 -1.44
N ALA A 77 -17.44 4.55 -0.76
CA ALA A 77 -17.89 5.91 -0.45
C ALA A 77 -16.88 6.67 0.44
N TRP A 78 -16.28 5.98 1.41
CA TRP A 78 -15.21 6.53 2.24
C TRP A 78 -13.99 6.92 1.39
N GLU A 79 -13.49 5.99 0.56
CA GLU A 79 -12.31 6.20 -0.30
C GLU A 79 -12.53 7.31 -1.33
N LEU A 80 -13.72 7.40 -1.94
CA LEU A 80 -14.07 8.52 -2.83
C LEU A 80 -14.04 9.85 -2.09
N GLY A 81 -14.49 9.87 -0.84
CA GLY A 81 -14.39 11.04 0.04
C GLY A 81 -12.95 11.45 0.32
N VAL A 82 -12.05 10.49 0.58
CA VAL A 82 -10.61 10.73 0.78
C VAL A 82 -9.96 11.25 -0.51
N ARG A 83 -10.28 10.65 -1.66
CA ARG A 83 -9.75 11.07 -2.97
C ARG A 83 -10.20 12.47 -3.38
N GLY A 84 -11.42 12.83 -3.01
CA GLY A 84 -11.98 14.16 -3.24
C GLY A 84 -11.42 15.25 -2.32
N ASP A 85 -10.67 14.90 -1.27
CA ASP A 85 -10.01 15.92 -0.46
C ASP A 85 -8.87 16.58 -1.26
N PRO A 86 -8.78 17.92 -1.21
CA PRO A 86 -7.73 18.63 -1.90
C PRO A 86 -6.39 18.38 -1.21
N LEU A 87 -5.34 18.23 -2.02
CA LEU A 87 -3.97 18.16 -1.51
C LEU A 87 -3.44 19.57 -1.19
N PRO A 88 -2.55 19.70 -0.17
CA PRO A 88 -1.81 20.92 0.08
C PRO A 88 -1.20 21.50 -1.19
N SER A 89 -1.53 22.76 -1.47
CA SER A 89 -1.01 23.50 -2.62
C SER A 89 -1.23 24.99 -2.44
N ASN A 90 -0.66 25.80 -3.34
CA ASN A 90 -0.89 27.25 -3.37
C ASN A 90 -2.33 27.67 -3.69
N VAL A 91 -3.23 26.74 -4.01
CA VAL A 91 -4.65 27.00 -4.31
C VAL A 91 -5.61 26.27 -3.37
N SER A 92 -5.10 25.41 -2.48
CA SER A 92 -5.89 24.70 -1.49
C SER A 92 -5.46 25.14 -0.09
N HIS A 93 -6.43 25.64 0.68
CA HIS A 93 -6.25 25.98 2.09
C HIS A 93 -6.81 24.87 2.98
N ASP A 94 -6.20 24.72 4.15
CA ASP A 94 -6.65 23.86 5.26
C ASP A 94 -6.76 22.33 5.01
N PRO A 95 -5.87 21.71 4.21
CA PRO A 95 -5.90 20.25 4.00
C PRO A 95 -5.71 19.48 5.31
N MET A 96 -4.86 19.97 6.22
CA MET A 96 -4.63 19.34 7.53
C MET A 96 -5.87 19.37 8.42
N ALA A 97 -6.66 20.45 8.38
CA ALA A 97 -7.91 20.52 9.13
C ALA A 97 -8.95 19.52 8.61
N ARG A 98 -9.00 19.27 7.30
CA ARG A 98 -9.86 18.24 6.70
C ARG A 98 -9.40 16.83 7.06
N ILE A 99 -8.10 16.55 6.93
CA ILE A 99 -7.50 15.27 7.34
C ILE A 99 -7.80 14.99 8.81
N ARG A 100 -7.61 16.00 9.67
CA ARG A 100 -7.95 15.95 11.09
C ARG A 100 -9.42 15.65 11.34
N ALA A 101 -10.34 16.37 10.70
CA ALA A 101 -11.77 16.13 10.87
C ALA A 101 -12.16 14.71 10.42
N ARG A 102 -11.51 14.21 9.35
CA ARG A 102 -11.70 12.85 8.86
C ARG A 102 -11.14 11.81 9.82
N SER A 103 -10.00 12.07 10.47
CA SER A 103 -9.45 11.15 11.49
C SER A 103 -10.40 10.98 12.67
N ILE A 104 -11.08 12.04 13.14
CA ILE A 104 -12.12 11.93 14.19
C ILE A 104 -13.21 10.95 13.78
N VAL A 105 -13.73 11.10 12.56
CA VAL A 105 -14.80 10.23 12.05
C VAL A 105 -14.31 8.79 11.97
N TYR A 106 -13.11 8.58 11.43
CA TYR A 106 -12.51 7.25 11.30
C TYR A 106 -12.28 6.59 12.67
N GLY A 107 -11.68 7.31 13.62
CA GLY A 107 -11.42 6.83 14.98
C GLY A 107 -12.69 6.49 15.75
N THR A 108 -13.74 7.30 15.60
CA THR A 108 -15.06 7.03 16.20
C THR A 108 -15.67 5.74 15.65
N LEU A 109 -15.67 5.57 14.32
CA LEU A 109 -16.17 4.34 13.68
C LEU A 109 -15.34 3.13 14.08
N ALA A 110 -14.02 3.27 14.15
CA ALA A 110 -13.11 2.21 14.59
C ALA A 110 -13.42 1.78 16.03
N GLN A 111 -13.59 2.73 16.94
CA GLN A 111 -13.94 2.45 18.33
C GLN A 111 -15.28 1.75 18.45
N GLU A 112 -16.32 2.20 17.74
CA GLU A 112 -17.66 1.59 17.85
C GLU A 112 -17.74 0.19 17.24
N ARG A 113 -17.02 -0.04 16.13
CA ARG A 113 -17.21 -1.25 15.31
C ARG A 113 -16.16 -2.34 15.56
N THR A 114 -15.02 -2.02 16.15
CA THR A 114 -13.86 -2.94 16.19
C THR A 114 -13.31 -3.24 17.58
N ILE A 115 -13.89 -2.66 18.65
CA ILE A 115 -13.34 -2.74 20.02
C ILE A 115 -13.14 -4.16 20.55
N ASP A 116 -13.90 -5.14 20.06
CA ASP A 116 -13.74 -6.54 20.45
C ASP A 116 -12.47 -7.19 19.89
N ALA A 117 -11.87 -6.58 18.86
CA ALA A 117 -10.69 -7.10 18.16
C ALA A 117 -9.48 -6.17 18.27
N SER A 118 -9.66 -4.87 18.01
CA SER A 118 -8.57 -3.90 17.83
C SER A 118 -7.60 -3.76 19.01
N PRO A 119 -7.98 -3.94 20.30
CA PRO A 119 -7.01 -3.92 21.40
C PRO A 119 -6.02 -5.09 21.39
N TYR A 120 -6.27 -6.12 20.58
CA TYR A 120 -5.53 -7.37 20.60
C TYR A 120 -4.67 -7.59 19.36
N VAL A 121 -4.60 -6.67 18.40
CA VAL A 121 -3.96 -6.93 17.07
C VAL A 121 -2.48 -6.57 16.95
N SER A 122 -1.82 -6.17 18.04
CA SER A 122 -0.44 -5.67 18.01
C SER A 122 0.58 -6.66 17.42
N THR A 123 1.66 -6.13 16.86
CA THR A 123 2.81 -6.90 16.31
C THR A 123 3.37 -7.87 17.34
N ALA A 124 3.46 -7.46 18.61
CA ALA A 124 3.96 -8.30 19.70
C ALA A 124 3.10 -9.55 19.91
N LEU A 125 1.76 -9.39 19.87
CA LEU A 125 0.84 -10.52 20.00
C LEU A 125 0.88 -11.44 18.78
N VAL A 126 0.99 -10.88 17.57
CA VAL A 126 1.21 -11.68 16.35
C VAL A 126 2.52 -12.48 16.43
N SER A 127 3.56 -11.95 17.06
CA SER A 127 4.84 -12.66 17.26
C SER A 127 4.68 -13.92 18.13
N HIS A 128 3.83 -13.86 19.17
CA HIS A 128 3.45 -15.05 19.94
C HIS A 128 2.67 -16.08 19.10
N ASP A 129 1.77 -15.60 18.24
CA ASP A 129 1.01 -16.45 17.34
C ASP A 129 1.96 -17.16 16.34
N MET A 130 2.96 -16.46 15.80
CA MET A 130 3.99 -17.03 14.93
C MET A 130 4.76 -18.17 15.60
N LEU A 131 5.19 -17.98 16.86
CA LEU A 131 5.87 -19.04 17.62
C LEU A 131 4.95 -20.25 17.83
N SER A 132 3.67 -20.01 18.08
CA SER A 132 2.67 -21.06 18.27
C SER A 132 2.42 -21.84 16.98
N ILE A 133 2.37 -21.17 15.83
CA ILE A 133 2.27 -21.80 14.50
C ILE A 133 3.47 -22.71 14.26
N VAL A 134 4.70 -22.21 14.47
CA VAL A 134 5.93 -22.97 14.29
C VAL A 134 5.94 -24.25 15.15
N ARG A 135 5.55 -24.13 16.42
CA ARG A 135 5.43 -25.27 17.34
C ARG A 135 4.35 -26.26 16.94
N ALA A 136 3.22 -25.79 16.41
CA ALA A 136 2.16 -26.67 15.90
C ALA A 136 2.62 -27.50 14.70
N HIS A 137 3.61 -27.02 13.94
CA HIS A 137 4.26 -27.77 12.88
C HIS A 137 5.39 -28.70 13.37
N GLY A 138 5.65 -28.77 14.67
CA GLY A 138 6.69 -29.62 15.26
C GLY A 138 8.11 -29.02 15.23
N PHE A 139 8.23 -27.72 14.97
CA PHE A 139 9.52 -27.01 14.94
C PHE A 139 9.65 -26.08 16.15
N GLU A 140 10.89 -25.82 16.58
CA GLU A 140 11.17 -24.90 17.69
C GLU A 140 11.64 -23.52 17.22
N LYS A 141 12.13 -23.44 15.99
CA LYS A 141 12.75 -22.24 15.42
C LYS A 141 12.00 -21.76 14.18
N LEU A 142 11.69 -20.48 14.15
CA LEU A 142 11.01 -19.80 13.06
C LEU A 142 11.91 -19.76 11.82
N GLN A 143 11.33 -20.12 10.68
CA GLN A 143 11.81 -19.73 9.37
C GLN A 143 10.80 -18.76 8.76
N TYR A 144 11.24 -17.57 8.37
CA TYR A 144 10.33 -16.48 8.03
C TYR A 144 10.87 -15.60 6.91
N TRP A 145 9.95 -15.17 6.05
CA TRP A 145 10.18 -14.14 5.06
C TRP A 145 9.07 -13.09 5.15
N GLY A 146 9.44 -11.91 5.63
CA GLY A 146 8.54 -10.77 5.80
C GLY A 146 8.87 -9.65 4.83
N PHE A 147 7.83 -9.10 4.22
CA PHE A 147 7.91 -7.99 3.26
C PHE A 147 7.32 -6.71 3.85
N SER A 148 7.90 -5.53 3.57
CA SER A 148 7.36 -4.24 4.02
C SER A 148 7.11 -4.26 5.54
N TYR A 149 5.91 -3.99 6.08
CA TYR A 149 5.61 -4.15 7.52
C TYR A 149 6.00 -5.53 8.11
N GLY A 150 6.01 -6.59 7.31
CA GLY A 150 6.54 -7.89 7.70
C GLY A 150 7.99 -7.84 8.18
N SER A 151 8.76 -6.83 7.76
CA SER A 151 10.08 -6.53 8.32
C SER A 151 10.03 -6.21 9.81
N VAL A 152 9.13 -5.31 10.22
CA VAL A 152 8.89 -4.95 11.63
C VAL A 152 8.45 -6.19 12.39
N LEU A 153 7.51 -6.96 11.84
CA LEU A 153 7.02 -8.19 12.48
C LEU A 153 8.16 -9.21 12.69
N GLY A 154 9.02 -9.40 11.70
CA GLY A 154 10.20 -10.27 11.80
C GLY A 154 11.21 -9.77 12.83
N ALA A 155 11.49 -8.46 12.84
CA ALA A 155 12.41 -7.83 13.79
C ALA A 155 11.89 -7.95 15.24
N THR A 156 10.60 -7.71 15.45
CA THR A 156 9.94 -7.82 16.75
C THR A 156 9.92 -9.26 17.25
N PHE A 157 9.64 -10.23 16.37
CA PHE A 157 9.77 -11.64 16.73
C PHE A 157 11.20 -11.96 17.19
N ALA A 158 12.22 -11.53 16.44
CA ALA A 158 13.62 -11.80 16.78
C ALA A 158 14.04 -11.16 18.10
N ALA A 159 13.52 -9.97 18.42
CA ALA A 159 13.76 -9.30 19.70
C ALA A 159 13.07 -10.00 20.87
N MET A 160 11.85 -10.50 20.68
CA MET A 160 11.07 -11.17 21.73
C MET A 160 11.49 -12.63 21.97
N PHE A 161 11.87 -13.35 20.90
CA PHE A 161 12.19 -14.78 20.94
C PHE A 161 13.52 -15.09 20.23
N PRO A 162 14.66 -14.50 20.66
CA PRO A 162 15.93 -14.63 19.96
C PRO A 162 16.39 -16.09 19.80
N ASP A 163 16.14 -16.94 20.79
CA ASP A 163 16.51 -18.37 20.75
C ASP A 163 15.63 -19.20 19.81
N ASN A 164 14.47 -18.67 19.40
CA ASN A 164 13.53 -19.29 18.49
C ASN A 164 13.66 -18.78 17.05
N VAL A 165 14.75 -18.08 16.70
CA VAL A 165 15.04 -17.70 15.31
C VAL A 165 15.86 -18.79 14.64
N GLY A 166 15.36 -19.34 13.54
CA GLY A 166 16.05 -20.31 12.70
C GLY A 166 16.66 -19.63 11.48
N ARG A 167 15.81 -19.09 10.61
CA ARG A 167 16.20 -18.31 9.42
C ARG A 167 15.25 -17.13 9.27
N LEU A 168 15.79 -15.94 9.08
CA LEU A 168 15.00 -14.72 9.00
C LEU A 168 15.40 -13.93 7.76
N ILE A 169 14.44 -13.73 6.86
CA ILE A 169 14.57 -12.85 5.71
C ILE A 169 13.63 -11.66 5.95
N ILE A 170 14.23 -10.49 6.05
CA ILE A 170 13.53 -9.21 6.15
C ILE A 170 13.75 -8.49 4.83
N ASP A 171 12.67 -8.28 4.10
CA ASP A 171 12.71 -7.78 2.73
C ASP A 171 11.84 -6.54 2.57
N GLY A 172 12.35 -5.56 1.82
CA GLY A 172 11.59 -4.38 1.43
C GLY A 172 10.82 -4.55 0.12
N GLY A 173 11.08 -5.62 -0.63
CA GLY A 173 10.51 -5.89 -1.94
C GLY A 173 9.01 -6.18 -1.90
N LEU A 174 8.37 -6.07 -3.06
CA LEU A 174 6.97 -6.41 -3.25
C LEU A 174 6.85 -7.90 -3.60
N LEU A 175 6.23 -8.70 -2.75
CA LEU A 175 5.49 -9.86 -3.25
C LEU A 175 4.17 -9.32 -3.79
N SER A 176 4.03 -9.29 -5.12
CA SER A 176 2.92 -8.66 -5.86
C SER A 176 1.56 -9.10 -5.33
N LEU A 177 1.04 -8.33 -4.36
CA LEU A 177 -0.36 -8.23 -4.02
C LEU A 177 -0.98 -7.31 -5.05
N SER A 178 -2.20 -7.64 -5.47
CA SER A 178 -3.05 -6.71 -6.22
C SER A 178 -3.23 -5.45 -5.36
N LEU A 179 -2.35 -4.48 -5.54
CA LEU A 179 -2.64 -3.08 -5.29
C LEU A 179 -3.69 -2.70 -6.34
N SER A 180 -4.95 -3.09 -6.10
CA SER A 180 -6.07 -2.37 -6.66
C SER A 180 -6.03 -0.99 -6.03
N LEU A 181 -6.32 0.04 -6.82
CA LEU A 181 -6.23 1.42 -6.35
C LEU A 181 -7.28 1.68 -5.24
N GLU A 182 -8.21 0.75 -5.00
CA GLU A 182 -9.11 0.63 -3.83
C GLU A 182 -8.40 0.77 -2.46
N ASN A 183 -7.08 0.54 -2.43
CA ASN A 183 -6.23 0.72 -1.26
C ASN A 183 -5.40 2.01 -1.32
N PHE A 184 -5.82 3.06 -2.04
CA PHE A 184 -5.10 4.34 -2.05
C PHE A 184 -5.13 5.07 -0.71
N GLY A 185 -6.06 4.74 0.19
CA GLY A 185 -5.96 5.06 1.60
C GLY A 185 -4.86 4.29 2.34
N GLN A 186 -4.20 3.32 1.71
CA GLN A 186 -3.06 2.58 2.23
C GLN A 186 -1.92 2.72 1.25
N VAL A 187 -1.30 3.89 1.26
CA VAL A 187 0.04 3.93 0.72
C VAL A 187 0.89 3.10 1.68
N SER A 188 1.28 1.91 1.25
CA SER A 188 2.36 1.17 1.90
C SER A 188 3.68 1.78 1.43
N CYS A 189 4.82 1.58 2.10
CA CYS A 189 6.17 1.89 1.56
C CYS A 189 6.92 0.59 1.30
N LEU A 190 7.55 0.46 0.13
CA LEU A 190 8.45 -0.65 -0.15
C LEU A 190 9.81 -0.27 0.43
N GLY A 191 10.32 -1.16 1.25
CA GLY A 191 11.49 -0.92 2.05
C GLY A 191 11.42 -1.77 3.30
N VAL A 192 12.59 -2.13 3.82
CA VAL A 192 12.69 -2.58 5.19
C VAL A 192 12.24 -1.39 6.04
N VAL A 193 11.14 -1.55 6.78
CA VAL A 193 10.57 -0.47 7.56
C VAL A 193 11.50 -0.21 8.73
N ASP A 194 11.83 1.06 8.94
CA ASP A 194 12.54 1.49 10.15
C ASP A 194 11.64 1.26 11.36
N SER A 195 12.00 0.27 12.18
CA SER A 195 11.20 -0.14 13.34
C SER A 195 11.11 0.96 14.39
N ASP A 196 12.17 1.75 14.60
CA ASP A 196 12.14 2.84 15.58
C ASP A 196 11.20 3.96 15.10
N ASN A 197 11.25 4.29 13.81
CA ASN A 197 10.35 5.28 13.21
C ASN A 197 8.88 4.81 13.21
N TYR A 198 8.65 3.51 12.98
CA TYR A 198 7.33 2.87 13.02
C TYR A 198 6.74 2.88 14.43
N TYR A 199 7.48 2.41 15.43
CA TYR A 199 7.02 2.36 16.83
C TYR A 199 6.87 3.76 17.44
N ALA A 200 7.59 4.77 16.95
CA ALA A 200 7.36 6.17 17.32
C ALA A 200 6.14 6.80 16.60
N ALA A 201 5.38 6.03 15.82
CA ALA A 201 4.26 6.49 14.99
C ALA A 201 4.62 7.66 14.06
N LEU A 202 5.88 7.75 13.62
CA LEU A 202 6.36 8.86 12.81
C LEU A 202 6.10 8.63 11.32
N TRP A 203 6.40 7.43 10.80
CA TRP A 203 6.32 7.09 9.38
C TRP A 203 7.11 8.01 8.43
N SER A 204 7.93 8.91 8.96
CA SER A 204 8.43 10.08 8.24
C SER A 204 9.56 9.74 7.27
N ASN A 205 10.36 8.72 7.59
CA ASN A 205 11.50 8.34 6.76
C ASN A 205 11.14 7.33 5.66
N ASN A 206 9.88 6.91 5.58
CA ASN A 206 9.39 6.02 4.53
C ASN A 206 9.46 6.65 3.13
N LEU A 207 9.63 7.98 3.04
CA LEU A 207 9.66 8.71 1.77
C LEU A 207 11.05 9.11 1.28
N VAL A 208 12.12 8.85 2.04
CA VAL A 208 13.47 9.38 1.79
C VAL A 208 13.97 9.14 0.37
N ASP A 209 13.70 7.96 -0.21
CA ASP A 209 14.15 7.62 -1.57
C ASP A 209 13.09 7.87 -2.66
N THR A 210 11.88 8.33 -2.30
CA THR A 210 10.76 8.49 -3.25
C THR A 210 11.11 9.46 -4.37
N ASP A 211 11.68 10.61 -4.01
CA ASP A 211 12.05 11.66 -4.96
C ASP A 211 13.22 11.21 -5.84
N ALA A 212 14.13 10.39 -5.30
CA ALA A 212 15.25 9.80 -6.06
C ALA A 212 14.76 8.82 -7.13
N VAL A 213 13.72 8.02 -6.86
CA VAL A 213 13.10 7.15 -7.87
C VAL A 213 12.43 7.97 -8.98
N LEU A 214 11.82 9.11 -8.64
CA LEU A 214 11.24 10.01 -9.62
C LEU A 214 12.32 10.68 -10.48
N ASP A 215 13.43 11.09 -9.87
CA ASP A 215 14.58 11.63 -10.60
C ASP A 215 15.22 10.58 -11.52
N TRP A 216 15.33 9.32 -11.07
CA TRP A 216 15.73 8.18 -11.93
C TRP A 216 14.81 8.00 -13.13
N PHE A 217 13.49 8.17 -12.97
CA PHE A 217 12.55 8.11 -14.09
C PHE A 217 12.83 9.22 -15.12
N PHE A 218 13.14 10.44 -14.68
CA PHE A 218 13.49 11.53 -15.58
C PHE A 218 14.83 11.28 -16.30
N GLU A 219 15.84 10.79 -15.59
CA GLU A 219 17.14 10.42 -16.17
C GLU A 219 16.97 9.33 -17.23
N SER A 220 16.27 8.25 -16.87
CA SER A 220 15.99 7.14 -17.77
C SER A 220 15.19 7.57 -19.01
N CYS A 221 14.22 8.47 -18.84
CA CYS A 221 13.44 9.01 -19.96
C CYS A 221 14.28 9.88 -20.92
N ALA A 222 15.22 10.68 -20.39
CA ALA A 222 16.15 11.46 -21.19
C ALA A 222 17.13 10.55 -21.96
N GLU A 223 17.66 9.51 -21.32
CA GLU A 223 18.59 8.57 -21.94
C GLU A 223 17.92 7.68 -23.00
N ALA A 224 16.67 7.28 -22.79
CA ALA A 224 15.93 6.40 -23.69
C ALA A 224 15.60 7.03 -25.05
N GLY A 225 15.65 8.36 -25.16
CA GLY A 225 15.36 9.07 -26.40
C GLY A 225 13.87 9.24 -26.72
N PRO A 226 13.54 10.05 -27.74
CA PRO A 226 12.16 10.43 -28.06
C PRO A 226 11.33 9.30 -28.68
N GLU A 227 11.98 8.24 -29.19
CA GLU A 227 11.28 7.08 -29.74
C GLU A 227 10.68 6.18 -28.64
N VAL A 228 11.25 6.22 -27.43
CA VAL A 228 10.85 5.36 -26.31
C VAL A 228 10.09 6.13 -25.23
N CYS A 229 10.50 7.38 -24.96
CA CYS A 229 9.88 8.21 -23.94
C CYS A 229 9.17 9.44 -24.54
N ALA A 230 7.85 9.50 -24.43
CA ALA A 230 7.05 10.63 -24.94
C ALA A 230 7.30 11.97 -24.21
N LEU A 231 7.82 11.91 -22.97
CA LEU A 231 8.26 13.08 -22.21
C LEU A 231 9.71 13.50 -22.50
N HIS A 232 10.40 12.81 -23.41
CA HIS A 232 11.82 13.02 -23.67
C HIS A 232 12.15 14.50 -23.90
N GLU A 233 13.24 14.91 -23.26
CA GLU A 233 13.94 16.17 -23.46
C GLU A 233 15.45 15.88 -23.33
N ASN A 234 16.28 16.82 -23.77
CA ASN A 234 17.75 16.65 -23.76
C ASN A 234 18.37 16.56 -22.34
N SER A 235 17.57 16.68 -21.27
CA SER A 235 18.03 16.45 -19.90
C SER A 235 16.87 16.15 -18.94
N ALA A 236 17.14 15.37 -17.89
CA ALA A 236 16.19 15.08 -16.81
C ALA A 236 15.58 16.35 -16.20
N ALA A 237 16.39 17.40 -16.01
CA ALA A 237 15.92 18.68 -15.47
C ALA A 237 14.81 19.32 -16.31
N LYS A 238 14.86 19.22 -17.65
CA LYS A 238 13.81 19.73 -18.53
C LYS A 238 12.52 18.91 -18.42
N ILE A 239 12.64 17.59 -18.25
CA ILE A 239 11.50 16.70 -18.03
C ILE A 239 10.83 17.00 -16.69
N LYS A 240 11.62 17.24 -15.63
CA LYS A 240 11.12 17.69 -14.32
C LYS A 240 10.37 19.02 -14.43
N LEU A 241 10.89 19.98 -15.21
CA LEU A 241 10.19 21.25 -15.46
C LEU A 241 8.87 21.08 -16.20
N ARG A 242 8.80 20.16 -17.16
CA ARG A 242 7.56 19.79 -17.86
C ARG A 242 6.50 19.27 -16.88
N LEU A 243 6.87 18.32 -16.02
CA LEU A 243 5.96 17.81 -14.98
C LEU A 243 5.51 18.91 -14.01
N ASN A 244 6.42 19.75 -13.53
CA ASN A 244 6.08 20.86 -12.63
C ASN A 244 5.11 21.85 -13.29
N SER A 245 5.30 22.13 -14.58
CA SER A 245 4.40 23.01 -15.35
C SER A 245 3.02 22.38 -15.51
N LEU A 246 2.96 21.06 -15.77
CA LEU A 246 1.71 20.32 -15.80
C LEU A 246 1.00 20.38 -14.45
N TYR A 247 1.70 20.20 -13.33
CA TYR A 247 1.10 20.32 -12.00
C TYR A 247 0.52 21.71 -11.72
N GLU A 248 1.24 22.79 -12.03
CA GLU A 248 0.72 24.15 -11.86
C GLU A 248 -0.51 24.42 -12.76
N SER A 249 -0.54 23.85 -13.96
CA SER A 249 -1.70 23.93 -14.84
C SER A 249 -2.91 23.20 -14.24
N LEU A 250 -2.73 21.94 -13.83
CA LEU A 250 -3.81 21.08 -13.32
C LEU A 250 -4.43 21.58 -12.00
N LYS A 251 -3.68 22.36 -11.21
CA LYS A 251 -4.20 23.04 -10.01
C LYS A 251 -5.30 24.05 -10.34
N ARG A 252 -5.29 24.65 -11.53
CA ARG A 252 -6.23 25.73 -11.94
C ARG A 252 -7.14 25.31 -13.09
N ASN A 253 -6.66 24.40 -13.93
CA ASN A 253 -7.30 23.94 -15.16
C ASN A 253 -7.28 22.39 -15.19
N PRO A 254 -8.08 21.72 -14.34
CA PRO A 254 -8.22 20.27 -14.42
C PRO A 254 -8.79 19.87 -15.79
N ILE A 255 -8.36 18.72 -16.30
CA ILE A 255 -8.76 18.23 -17.61
C ILE A 255 -10.03 17.39 -17.46
N ALA A 256 -11.09 17.75 -18.19
CA ALA A 256 -12.31 16.97 -18.24
C ALA A 256 -12.14 15.73 -19.12
N VAL A 257 -12.58 14.57 -18.63
CA VAL A 257 -12.66 13.32 -19.38
C VAL A 257 -14.15 12.97 -19.52
N PRO A 258 -14.80 13.34 -20.63
CA PRO A 258 -16.19 13.01 -20.84
C PRO A 258 -16.36 11.54 -21.25
N ALA A 259 -17.47 10.93 -20.83
CA ALA A 259 -17.88 9.62 -21.35
C ALA A 259 -18.14 9.69 -22.86
N LYS A 260 -17.93 8.58 -23.56
CA LYS A 260 -18.24 8.43 -24.99
C LYS A 260 -19.41 7.47 -25.19
N GLY A 261 -20.32 7.82 -26.09
CA GLY A 261 -21.49 6.99 -26.41
C GLY A 261 -22.58 7.04 -25.33
N SER A 262 -23.55 6.13 -25.43
CA SER A 262 -24.70 6.04 -24.54
C SER A 262 -24.60 4.95 -23.47
N ASP A 263 -23.58 4.09 -23.55
CA ASP A 263 -23.36 2.95 -22.66
C ASP A 263 -22.04 3.15 -21.90
N PHE A 264 -22.09 3.98 -20.86
CA PHE A 264 -20.94 4.33 -20.03
C PHE A 264 -21.19 4.00 -18.56
N THR A 265 -20.11 3.75 -17.83
CA THR A 265 -20.09 3.49 -16.39
C THR A 265 -19.43 4.65 -15.63
N ALA A 266 -19.47 4.62 -14.29
CA ALA A 266 -18.77 5.60 -13.45
C ALA A 266 -17.25 5.66 -13.70
N GLY A 267 -16.67 4.60 -14.27
CA GLY A 267 -15.27 4.57 -14.66
C GLY A 267 -14.92 5.30 -15.93
N ASP A 268 -15.90 5.67 -16.76
CA ASP A 268 -15.65 6.14 -18.13
C ASP A 268 -15.58 7.67 -18.24
N TYR A 269 -15.82 8.38 -17.13
CA TYR A 269 -15.78 9.84 -17.09
C TYR A 269 -15.26 10.36 -15.76
N GLY A 270 -14.65 11.55 -15.80
CA GLY A 270 -14.30 12.29 -14.60
C GLY A 270 -13.31 13.40 -14.87
N LEU A 271 -12.47 13.69 -13.88
CA LEU A 271 -11.56 14.82 -13.88
C LEU A 271 -10.12 14.35 -13.64
N VAL A 272 -9.20 14.82 -14.47
CA VAL A 272 -7.77 14.70 -14.23
C VAL A 272 -7.29 16.03 -13.63
N ASP A 273 -7.01 16.01 -12.33
CA ASP A 273 -6.54 17.17 -11.57
C ASP A 273 -5.16 16.91 -10.96
N TYR A 274 -4.65 17.91 -10.23
CA TYR A 274 -3.36 17.84 -9.54
C TYR A 274 -3.27 16.62 -8.60
N ALA A 275 -4.34 16.35 -7.84
CA ALA A 275 -4.34 15.31 -6.83
C ALA A 275 -4.33 13.91 -7.46
N LEU A 276 -5.10 13.68 -8.53
CA LEU A 276 -5.07 12.42 -9.28
C LEU A 276 -3.68 12.13 -9.84
N VAL A 277 -3.05 13.12 -10.50
CA VAL A 277 -1.74 12.91 -11.13
C VAL A 277 -0.65 12.68 -10.09
N ARG A 278 -0.70 13.39 -8.95
CA ARG A 278 0.20 13.14 -7.81
C ARG A 278 0.08 11.70 -7.30
N ARG A 279 -1.15 11.23 -7.08
CA ARG A 279 -1.46 9.86 -6.64
C ARG A 279 -0.97 8.82 -7.64
N LEU A 280 -1.28 8.98 -8.94
CA LEU A 280 -0.84 8.05 -9.99
C LEU A 280 0.68 7.93 -10.06
N ILE A 281 1.40 9.05 -10.01
CA ILE A 281 2.87 9.02 -10.00
C ILE A 281 3.37 8.35 -8.73
N PHE A 282 2.82 8.68 -7.57
CA PHE A 282 3.24 8.06 -6.32
C PHE A 282 3.04 6.53 -6.32
N GLY A 283 1.92 6.05 -6.84
CA GLY A 283 1.67 4.62 -7.05
C GLY A 283 2.60 3.97 -8.08
N PHE A 284 3.07 4.72 -9.09
CA PHE A 284 4.10 4.26 -10.03
C PHE A 284 5.47 4.12 -9.36
N LEU A 285 5.88 5.11 -8.57
CA LEU A 285 7.17 5.11 -7.85
C LEU A 285 7.31 3.92 -6.90
N TYR A 286 6.18 3.33 -6.53
CA TYR A 286 6.10 2.11 -5.76
C TYR A 286 6.72 0.88 -6.45
N SER A 287 6.59 0.75 -7.77
CA SER A 287 7.10 -0.39 -8.52
C SER A 287 7.40 0.03 -9.95
N PRO A 288 8.48 0.81 -10.17
CA PRO A 288 8.76 1.44 -11.46
C PRO A 288 9.28 0.45 -12.52
N TYR A 289 9.58 -0.80 -12.15
CA TYR A 289 10.11 -1.82 -13.04
C TYR A 289 9.02 -2.64 -13.74
N PRO A 290 9.05 -2.76 -15.08
CA PRO A 290 8.15 -3.65 -15.81
C PRO A 290 8.43 -5.13 -15.46
N GLY A 291 7.40 -5.90 -15.12
CA GLY A 291 7.50 -7.36 -14.87
C GLY A 291 7.01 -7.84 -13.49
N VAL A 292 6.74 -6.94 -12.54
CA VAL A 292 6.27 -7.29 -11.18
C VAL A 292 4.73 -7.27 -11.06
N LYS A 293 4.05 -6.71 -12.06
CA LYS A 293 2.59 -6.72 -12.20
C LYS A 293 2.20 -7.05 -13.65
N GLU A 294 1.22 -7.91 -13.82
CA GLU A 294 0.42 -7.97 -15.06
C GLU A 294 -0.46 -6.70 -15.23
N ALA A 295 -0.57 -5.87 -14.18
CA ALA A 295 -1.45 -4.68 -14.09
C ALA A 295 -0.76 -3.39 -13.55
N GLY A 296 0.56 -3.22 -13.75
CA GLY A 296 1.33 -2.05 -13.28
C GLY A 296 1.46 -0.95 -14.33
N ILE A 297 1.66 0.30 -13.89
CA ILE A 297 1.97 1.41 -14.80
C ILE A 297 3.43 1.26 -15.24
N THR A 298 3.68 1.09 -16.54
CA THR A 298 5.06 1.05 -17.05
C THR A 298 5.62 2.48 -17.18
N PRO A 299 6.96 2.66 -17.15
CA PRO A 299 7.56 3.99 -17.35
C PRO A 299 7.11 4.66 -18.65
N SER A 300 7.04 3.90 -19.75
CA SER A 300 6.60 4.42 -21.06
C SER A 300 5.11 4.78 -21.07
N ALA A 301 4.25 4.00 -20.39
CA ALA A 301 2.83 4.31 -20.25
C ALA A 301 2.62 5.60 -19.44
N LEU A 302 3.34 5.77 -18.33
CA LEU A 302 3.29 6.99 -17.53
C LEU A 302 3.76 8.19 -18.34
N ALA A 303 4.92 8.09 -19.01
CA ALA A 303 5.45 9.17 -19.83
C ALA A 303 4.47 9.58 -20.95
N SER A 304 3.89 8.60 -21.64
CA SER A 304 2.90 8.86 -22.70
C SER A 304 1.64 9.53 -22.15
N ALA A 305 1.17 9.11 -20.98
CA ALA A 305 -0.01 9.69 -20.36
C ALA A 305 0.22 11.13 -19.89
N LEU A 306 1.37 11.42 -19.29
CA LEU A 306 1.76 12.78 -18.89
C LEU A 306 1.93 13.71 -20.10
N ALA A 307 2.59 13.25 -21.16
CA ALA A 307 2.74 14.03 -22.39
C ALA A 307 1.38 14.33 -23.07
N ALA A 308 0.45 13.38 -23.05
CA ALA A 308 -0.91 13.60 -23.55
C ALA A 308 -1.65 14.68 -22.73
N ALA A 309 -1.48 14.68 -21.41
CA ALA A 309 -2.11 15.65 -20.53
C ALA A 309 -1.63 17.10 -20.77
N GLU A 310 -0.36 17.30 -21.14
CA GLU A 310 0.17 18.62 -21.52
C GLU A 310 -0.58 19.24 -22.71
N THR A 311 -1.18 18.42 -23.57
CA THR A 311 -1.98 18.87 -24.73
C THR A 311 -3.48 18.87 -24.45
N GLY A 312 -3.89 18.68 -23.20
CA GLY A 312 -5.30 18.66 -22.76
C GLY A 312 -6.00 17.32 -22.96
N ASN A 313 -5.28 16.26 -23.36
CA ASN A 313 -5.85 14.91 -23.46
C ASN A 313 -5.62 14.14 -22.14
N GLY A 314 -6.61 14.17 -21.25
CA GLY A 314 -6.54 13.49 -19.95
C GLY A 314 -6.91 12.01 -19.98
N LEU A 315 -7.45 11.50 -21.09
CA LEU A 315 -7.95 10.11 -21.16
C LEU A 315 -6.88 9.06 -20.79
N PRO A 316 -5.61 9.16 -21.24
CA PRO A 316 -4.59 8.18 -20.85
C PRO A 316 -4.32 8.14 -19.35
N LEU A 317 -4.24 9.30 -18.67
CA LEU A 317 -4.07 9.34 -17.21
C LEU A 317 -5.30 8.78 -16.49
N TRP A 318 -6.49 9.08 -17.00
CA TRP A 318 -7.73 8.54 -16.48
C TRP A 318 -7.82 7.02 -16.65
N ASP A 319 -7.35 6.47 -17.77
CA ASP A 319 -7.33 5.02 -17.99
C ASP A 319 -6.34 4.31 -17.04
N LEU A 320 -5.24 4.97 -16.65
CA LEU A 320 -4.31 4.42 -15.66
C LEU A 320 -4.94 4.22 -14.27
N GLN A 321 -6.00 4.96 -13.93
CA GLN A 321 -6.75 4.73 -12.67
C GLN A 321 -7.90 3.71 -12.80
N LYS A 322 -8.29 3.29 -14.02
CA LYS A 322 -9.51 2.49 -14.25
C LYS A 322 -9.50 1.09 -13.62
N ASN A 323 -8.39 0.65 -13.05
CA ASN A 323 -8.37 -0.57 -12.23
C ASN A 323 -9.33 -0.50 -11.01
N ASP A 324 -9.91 0.68 -10.70
CA ASP A 324 -10.94 0.88 -9.67
C ASP A 324 -12.37 1.04 -10.18
N ALA A 325 -12.58 1.16 -11.50
CA ALA A 325 -13.89 1.50 -12.05
C ALA A 325 -14.94 0.38 -11.94
N ALA A 326 -14.51 -0.85 -11.63
CA ALA A 326 -15.38 -2.02 -11.54
C ALA A 326 -16.33 -2.00 -10.32
N GLN A 327 -16.17 -1.03 -9.42
CA GLN A 327 -16.70 -1.03 -8.05
C GLN A 327 -18.22 -0.84 -7.88
N PHE A 328 -18.97 -0.53 -8.92
CA PHE A 328 -20.43 -0.36 -8.82
C PHE A 328 -21.23 -1.36 -9.66
N LYS A 329 -20.71 -2.58 -9.86
CA LYS A 329 -21.55 -3.69 -10.28
C LYS A 329 -22.17 -4.35 -9.05
N CYS A 330 -23.45 -4.05 -8.78
CA CYS A 330 -24.22 -4.80 -7.79
C CYS A 330 -24.36 -6.27 -8.24
N GLU A 331 -23.44 -7.13 -7.83
CA GLU A 331 -23.59 -8.58 -7.96
C GLU A 331 -24.41 -9.11 -6.79
N CYS A 332 -25.73 -8.99 -6.88
CA CYS A 332 -26.66 -9.51 -5.86
C CYS A 332 -26.68 -11.06 -5.74
N SER A 333 -25.82 -11.78 -6.47
CA SER A 333 -26.02 -13.20 -6.80
C SER A 333 -24.88 -14.16 -6.45
N SER A 334 -23.84 -13.77 -5.72
CA SER A 334 -22.87 -14.74 -5.20
C SER A 334 -22.90 -14.80 -3.67
N GLY A 335 -23.42 -15.89 -3.12
CA GLY A 335 -23.35 -16.21 -1.67
C GLY A 335 -21.93 -16.52 -1.17
N ALA A 336 -20.90 -16.19 -1.94
CA ALA A 336 -19.53 -16.21 -1.46
C ALA A 336 -19.33 -14.92 -0.66
N LYS A 337 -19.15 -15.04 0.66
CA LYS A 337 -18.65 -13.92 1.45
C LYS A 337 -17.29 -13.53 0.84
N THR A 338 -17.24 -12.40 0.15
CA THR A 338 -15.98 -11.72 -0.14
C THR A 338 -15.26 -11.54 1.20
N ILE A 339 -13.94 -11.75 1.22
CA ILE A 339 -13.16 -11.42 2.41
C ILE A 339 -13.36 -9.91 2.60
N PRO A 340 -13.96 -9.45 3.71
CA PRO A 340 -14.21 -8.03 3.89
C PRO A 340 -12.91 -7.25 3.76
N ASN A 341 -12.98 -6.06 3.19
CA ASN A 341 -11.84 -5.17 3.14
C ASN A 341 -11.35 -4.89 4.57
N THR A 342 -10.16 -5.37 4.92
CA THR A 342 -9.56 -5.18 6.25
C THR A 342 -8.76 -3.89 6.34
N ASN A 343 -9.14 -2.84 5.61
CA ASN A 343 -8.51 -1.53 5.70
C ASN A 343 -8.47 -0.97 7.14
N GLY A 344 -9.43 -1.36 7.97
CA GLY A 344 -9.43 -1.05 9.41
C GLY A 344 -8.31 -1.73 10.20
N ALA A 345 -7.87 -2.93 9.80
CA ALA A 345 -6.82 -3.66 10.49
C ALA A 345 -5.48 -2.94 10.39
N THR A 346 -5.18 -2.31 9.26
CA THR A 346 -3.93 -1.54 9.08
C THR A 346 -3.82 -0.41 10.09
N ALA A 347 -4.87 0.40 10.23
CA ALA A 347 -4.90 1.47 11.22
C ALA A 347 -4.86 0.90 12.65
N ALA A 348 -5.67 -0.11 12.96
CA ALA A 348 -5.67 -0.70 14.31
C ALA A 348 -4.30 -1.28 14.72
N ILE A 349 -3.59 -1.92 13.80
CA ILE A 349 -2.23 -2.45 14.04
C ILE A 349 -1.24 -1.29 14.18
N ALA A 350 -1.15 -0.41 13.18
CA ALA A 350 -0.22 0.71 13.17
C ALA A 350 -0.36 1.62 14.39
N CYS A 351 -1.58 1.98 14.76
CA CYS A 351 -1.85 2.86 15.89
C CYS A 351 -1.76 2.12 17.23
N GLY A 352 -2.03 0.81 17.27
CA GLY A 352 -1.89 0.00 18.48
C GLY A 352 -0.43 -0.36 18.82
N ASP A 353 0.45 -0.38 17.82
CA ASP A 353 1.88 -0.59 18.00
C ASP A 353 2.64 0.70 18.29
N GLY A 354 2.22 1.82 17.70
CA GLY A 354 2.91 3.10 17.79
C GLY A 354 2.65 3.90 19.08
N ASP A 355 3.53 4.86 19.36
CA ASP A 355 3.33 5.89 20.38
C ASP A 355 2.04 6.70 20.12
N ALA A 356 1.43 7.19 21.21
CA ALA A 356 0.24 8.03 21.12
C ALA A 356 0.50 9.29 20.27
N VAL A 357 -0.37 9.53 19.30
CA VAL A 357 -0.25 10.67 18.38
C VAL A 357 -1.05 11.85 18.91
N GLU A 358 -0.45 13.04 18.89
CA GLU A 358 -1.18 14.28 19.21
C GLU A 358 -2.13 14.64 18.06
N ASP A 359 -3.40 14.79 18.41
CA ASP A 359 -4.51 14.96 17.48
C ASP A 359 -4.95 16.43 17.35
N SER A 360 -3.98 17.31 17.06
CA SER A 360 -4.18 18.74 16.77
C SER A 360 -3.85 19.07 15.32
N VAL A 361 -4.49 20.09 14.75
CA VAL A 361 -4.20 20.53 13.39
C VAL A 361 -2.75 21.04 13.31
N GLU A 362 -2.29 21.70 14.38
CA GLU A 362 -0.93 22.21 14.52
C GLU A 362 0.11 21.08 14.54
N ALA A 363 -0.15 19.99 15.28
CA ALA A 363 0.75 18.84 15.31
C ALA A 363 0.78 18.09 13.96
N LEU A 364 -0.35 17.97 13.27
CA LEU A 364 -0.41 17.40 11.92
C LEU A 364 0.34 18.28 10.91
N GLN A 365 0.16 19.60 11.00
CA GLN A 365 0.85 20.55 10.14
C GLN A 365 2.37 20.50 10.35
N ALA A 366 2.84 20.50 11.60
CA ALA A 366 4.27 20.38 11.91
C ALA A 366 4.87 19.05 11.42
N HIS A 367 4.09 17.96 11.50
CA HIS A 367 4.50 16.66 10.98
C HIS A 367 4.62 16.65 9.45
N TYR A 368 3.62 17.18 8.75
CA TYR A 368 3.65 17.36 7.29
C TYR A 368 4.85 18.22 6.87
N GLU A 369 5.08 19.36 7.52
CA GLU A 369 6.19 20.26 7.21
C GLU A 369 7.54 19.55 7.34
N LYS A 370 7.72 18.73 8.38
CA LYS A 370 8.93 17.92 8.55
C LYS A 370 9.11 16.94 7.39
N MET A 371 8.09 16.16 7.04
CA MET A 371 8.19 15.20 5.94
C MET A 371 8.37 15.87 4.57
N SER A 372 7.78 17.06 4.36
CA SER A 372 7.92 17.80 3.11
C SER A 372 9.34 18.28 2.83
N GLN A 373 10.22 18.26 3.83
CA GLN A 373 11.66 18.50 3.65
C GLN A 373 12.37 17.31 2.99
N ASP A 374 11.85 16.09 3.19
CA ASP A 374 12.45 14.86 2.69
C ASP A 374 11.86 14.45 1.33
N SER A 375 10.56 14.69 1.10
CA SER A 375 9.90 14.32 -0.16
C SER A 375 8.77 15.26 -0.56
N MET A 376 8.66 15.49 -1.87
CA MET A 376 7.56 16.22 -2.48
C MET A 376 6.20 15.51 -2.44
N PHE A 377 6.13 14.29 -1.88
CA PHE A 377 4.90 13.49 -1.75
C PHE A 377 4.42 13.37 -0.29
N ALA A 378 5.00 14.15 0.63
CA ALA A 378 4.65 14.14 2.05
C ALA A 378 3.13 14.25 2.30
N GLU A 379 2.41 14.96 1.44
CA GLU A 379 0.97 15.13 1.56
C GLU A 379 0.17 13.83 1.35
N LEU A 380 0.70 12.91 0.54
CA LEU A 380 0.05 11.61 0.29
C LEU A 380 0.32 10.61 1.41
N TRP A 381 1.29 10.91 2.28
CA TRP A 381 1.74 10.02 3.34
C TRP A 381 1.32 10.49 4.75
N THR A 382 1.01 11.78 4.89
CA THR A 382 0.59 12.39 6.17
C THR A 382 -0.66 11.75 6.77
N ASP A 383 -1.57 11.25 5.92
CA ASP A 383 -2.80 10.58 6.38
C ASP A 383 -2.52 9.31 7.19
N THR A 384 -1.38 8.63 6.96
CA THR A 384 -1.00 7.41 7.67
C THR A 384 -0.90 7.64 9.18
N ARG A 385 -0.23 8.72 9.60
CA ARG A 385 -0.14 9.10 11.02
C ARG A 385 -1.45 9.70 11.53
N ALA A 386 -2.17 10.44 10.71
CA ALA A 386 -3.37 11.16 11.13
C ALA A 386 -4.49 10.24 11.64
N ARG A 387 -4.59 9.02 11.11
CA ARG A 387 -5.58 8.01 11.55
C ARG A 387 -5.37 7.50 12.98
N CYS A 388 -4.21 7.76 13.57
CA CYS A 388 -3.90 7.38 14.95
C CYS A 388 -4.18 8.49 15.97
N GLY A 389 -4.58 9.67 15.51
CA GLY A 389 -5.00 10.79 16.35
C GLY A 389 -6.32 10.53 17.05
#